data_AF-A0A6J4V5R0-F1
#
_entry.id   AF-A0A6J4V5R0-F1
#
_cell.length_a   1.000
_cell.length_b   1.000
_cell.length_c   1.000
_cell.angle_alpha   90.00
_cell.angle_beta   90.00
_cell.angle_gamma   90.00
#
_symmetry.space_group_name_H-M   'P 1'
#
loop_
_entity.id
_entity.type
_entity.pdbx_description
1 polymer ?
#
loop_
_entity_poly.entity_id
_entity_poly.type
_entity_poly.pdbx_seq_one_letter_code
_entity_poly.pdbx_strand_id
1 'polypeptide(L)'
;MIQDPVLRSGGGGKVVRSRAALELALNVYAAIATAVIVRLVLLALAVDDRIWLGSRVYALTAPLVAPFALLPGGGRVLVAAITLADLTLAAVMLLVPLWLVARHVRQRG
;
A
#
# COMPACT_ATOMS: atom_id res chain seq x y z
N MET A 1 53.98 -18.20 -4.56
CA MET A 1 52.88 -19.16 -4.32
C MET A 1 52.15 -18.69 -3.08
N ILE A 2 51.20 -17.76 -3.23
CA ILE A 2 50.34 -17.26 -2.17
C ILE A 2 48.96 -17.81 -2.50
N GLN A 3 48.45 -18.69 -1.64
CA GLN A 3 47.11 -19.23 -1.76
C GLN A 3 46.12 -18.13 -1.37
N ASP A 4 45.17 -17.85 -2.25
CA ASP A 4 43.91 -17.21 -1.88
C ASP A 4 42.96 -18.26 -1.30
N PRO A 5 42.46 -18.07 -0.06
CA PRO A 5 41.15 -18.61 0.30
C PRO A 5 40.33 -17.46 0.92
N VAL A 6 39.03 -17.27 0.69
CA VAL A 6 37.92 -18.22 0.77
C VAL A 6 36.77 -17.65 -0.07
N LEU A 7 36.25 -18.47 -0.99
CA LEU A 7 34.97 -18.25 -1.65
C LEU A 7 33.86 -18.18 -0.59
N ARG A 8 33.28 -17.00 -0.38
CA ARG A 8 32.04 -16.80 0.38
C ARG A 8 30.84 -17.38 -0.39
N SER A 9 30.63 -18.70 -0.36
CA SER A 9 29.49 -19.37 -1.00
C SER A 9 28.16 -19.31 -0.21
N GLY A 10 28.06 -18.50 0.85
CA GLY A 10 26.87 -18.40 1.69
C GLY A 10 25.93 -17.21 1.39
N GLY A 11 26.27 -16.34 0.44
CA GLY A 11 25.54 -15.08 0.19
C GLY A 11 24.40 -15.16 -0.83
N GLY A 12 24.54 -15.97 -1.89
CA GLY A 12 23.61 -15.97 -3.03
C GLY A 12 22.18 -16.37 -2.67
N GLY A 13 22.02 -17.42 -1.85
CA GLY A 13 20.68 -17.88 -1.42
C GLY A 13 19.91 -16.87 -0.56
N LYS A 14 20.62 -16.07 0.25
CA LYS A 14 20.00 -15.01 1.06
C LYS A 14 19.56 -13.83 0.19
N VAL A 15 20.33 -13.47 -0.83
CA VAL A 15 19.99 -12.39 -1.77
C VAL A 15 18.77 -12.76 -2.62
N VAL A 16 18.70 -13.99 -3.13
CA VAL A 16 17.55 -14.48 -3.92
C VAL A 16 16.27 -14.49 -3.08
N ARG A 17 16.33 -15.00 -1.84
CA ARG A 17 15.18 -14.99 -0.93
C ARG A 17 14.73 -13.57 -0.55
N SER A 18 15.68 -12.65 -0.34
CA SER A 18 15.37 -11.24 -0.06
C SER A 18 14.72 -10.54 -1.24
N ARG A 19 15.14 -10.84 -2.48
CA ARG A 19 14.56 -10.28 -3.70
C ARG A 19 13.13 -10.79 -3.92
N ALA A 20 12.92 -12.10 -3.81
CA ALA A 20 11.58 -12.68 -3.93
C ALA A 20 10.61 -12.14 -2.87
N ALA A 21 11.08 -11.97 -1.63
CA ALA A 21 10.27 -11.38 -0.55
C ALA A 21 9.89 -9.92 -0.86
N LEU A 22 10.83 -9.13 -1.40
CA LEU A 22 10.57 -7.75 -1.79
C LEU A 22 9.58 -7.65 -2.96
N GLU A 23 9.76 -8.46 -3.99
CA GLU A 23 8.86 -8.52 -5.16
C GLU A 23 7.43 -8.91 -4.73
N LEU A 24 7.29 -9.88 -3.82
CA LEU A 24 5.99 -10.26 -3.27
C LEU A 24 5.37 -9.13 -2.43
N ALA A 25 6.15 -8.49 -1.56
CA ALA A 25 5.67 -7.37 -0.76
C ALA A 25 5.19 -6.20 -1.63
N LEU A 26 5.90 -5.92 -2.74
CA LEU A 26 5.52 -4.88 -3.69
C LEU A 26 4.22 -5.22 -4.43
N ASN A 27 4.05 -6.48 -4.85
CA ASN A 27 2.81 -6.93 -5.49
C ASN A 27 1.62 -6.89 -4.53
N VAL A 28 1.81 -7.31 -3.28
CA VAL A 28 0.76 -7.20 -2.23
C VAL A 28 0.41 -5.74 -2.01
N TYR A 29 1.42 -4.87 -1.89
CA TYR A 29 1.22 -3.43 -1.75
C TYR A 29 0.44 -2.85 -2.93
N ALA A 30 0.80 -3.21 -4.16
CA ALA A 30 0.11 -2.77 -5.37
C ALA A 30 -1.35 -3.25 -5.39
N ALA A 31 -1.61 -4.51 -5.04
CA ALA A 31 -2.97 -5.06 -4.96
C ALA A 31 -3.84 -4.31 -3.93
N ILE A 32 -3.28 -4.01 -2.75
CA ILE A 32 -3.96 -3.21 -1.73
C ILE A 32 -4.23 -1.79 -2.26
N ALA A 33 -3.24 -1.17 -2.92
CA ALA A 33 -3.37 0.17 -3.47
C ALA A 33 -4.46 0.23 -4.54
N THR A 34 -4.51 -0.76 -5.43
CA THR A 34 -5.56 -0.90 -6.43
C THR A 34 -6.93 -1.02 -5.76
N ALA A 35 -7.09 -1.86 -4.73
CA ALA A 35 -8.35 -2.00 -4.02
C ALA A 35 -8.82 -0.67 -3.40
N VAL A 36 -7.91 0.09 -2.80
CA VAL A 36 -8.21 1.42 -2.22
C VAL A 36 -8.59 2.43 -3.32
N ILE A 37 -7.87 2.46 -4.44
CA ILE A 37 -8.20 3.35 -5.56
C ILE A 37 -9.59 3.02 -6.13
N VAL A 38 -9.90 1.74 -6.33
CA VAL A 38 -11.22 1.31 -6.82
C VAL A 38 -12.31 1.75 -5.84
N ARG A 39 -12.10 1.58 -4.52
CA ARG A 39 -13.03 2.08 -3.49
C ARG A 39 -13.27 3.59 -3.64
N LEU A 40 -12.21 4.39 -3.74
CA LEU A 40 -12.32 5.84 -3.87
C LEU A 40 -13.07 6.25 -5.14
N VAL A 41 -12.84 5.56 -6.25
CA VAL A 41 -13.56 5.79 -7.51
C VAL A 41 -15.04 5.46 -7.36
N LEU A 42 -15.39 4.35 -6.72
CA LEU A 42 -16.79 3.98 -6.47
C LEU A 42 -17.49 5.01 -5.56
N LEU A 43 -16.81 5.46 -4.49
CA LEU A 43 -17.32 6.52 -3.61
C LEU A 43 -17.46 7.87 -4.33
N ALA A 44 -16.51 8.21 -5.22
CA ALA A 44 -16.56 9.43 -6.02
C ALA A 44 -17.72 9.42 -7.03
N LEU A 45 -18.01 8.25 -7.61
CA LEU A 45 -19.14 8.02 -8.52
C LEU A 45 -20.48 7.84 -7.78
N ALA A 46 -20.49 7.92 -6.44
CA ALA A 46 -21.65 7.64 -5.60
C ALA A 46 -22.29 6.27 -5.91
N VAL A 47 -21.46 5.27 -6.25
CA VAL A 47 -21.92 3.91 -6.49
C VAL A 47 -22.29 3.28 -5.17
N ASP A 48 -23.59 3.06 -5.01
CA ASP A 48 -24.21 2.52 -3.81
C ASP A 48 -23.90 1.02 -3.63
N ASP A 49 -23.94 0.55 -2.38
CA ASP A 49 -23.60 -0.81 -1.96
C ASP A 49 -24.55 -1.86 -2.56
N ARG A 50 -25.68 -1.41 -3.13
CA ARG A 50 -26.70 -2.26 -3.78
C ARG A 50 -26.20 -2.92 -5.06
N ILE A 51 -25.14 -2.40 -5.68
CA ILE A 51 -24.48 -3.04 -6.81
C ILE A 51 -23.50 -4.09 -6.27
N TRP A 52 -23.60 -5.33 -6.74
CA TRP A 52 -22.78 -6.47 -6.27
C TRP A 52 -21.28 -6.15 -6.24
N LEU A 53 -20.80 -5.38 -7.22
CA LEU A 53 -19.41 -4.94 -7.32
C LEU A 53 -19.02 -3.98 -6.20
N GLY A 54 -19.89 -3.03 -5.84
CA GLY A 54 -19.69 -2.08 -4.74
C GLY A 54 -19.58 -2.80 -3.41
N SER A 55 -20.57 -3.63 -3.08
CA SER A 55 -20.58 -4.41 -1.83
C SER A 55 -19.29 -5.23 -1.62
N ARG A 56 -18.80 -5.91 -2.67
CA ARG A 56 -17.56 -6.71 -2.59
C ARG A 56 -16.33 -5.85 -2.35
N VAL A 57 -16.19 -4.73 -3.07
CA VAL A 57 -15.06 -3.82 -2.90
C VAL A 57 -15.08 -3.18 -1.52
N TYR A 58 -16.24 -2.73 -1.07
CA TYR A 58 -16.39 -2.10 0.25
C TYR A 58 -16.13 -3.09 1.38
N ALA A 59 -16.57 -4.34 1.28
CA ALA A 59 -16.27 -5.38 2.26
C ALA A 59 -14.77 -5.70 2.32
N LEU A 60 -14.10 -5.81 1.16
CA LEU A 60 -12.66 -6.11 1.10
C LEU A 60 -11.80 -4.96 1.67
N THR A 61 -12.25 -3.72 1.48
CA THR A 61 -11.50 -2.52 1.88
C THR A 61 -11.89 -1.96 3.25
N ALA A 62 -13.02 -2.38 3.83
CA ALA A 62 -13.46 -2.01 5.17
C ALA A 62 -12.38 -2.18 6.26
N PRO A 63 -11.65 -3.31 6.36
CA PRO A 63 -10.61 -3.47 7.38
C PRO A 63 -9.43 -2.50 7.19
N LEU A 64 -9.19 -2.00 5.98
CA LEU A 64 -8.14 -1.02 5.70
C LEU A 64 -8.53 0.39 6.16
N VAL A 65 -9.82 0.74 6.06
CA VAL A 65 -10.35 2.06 6.45
C VAL A 65 -10.67 2.12 7.93
N ALA A 66 -11.07 1.00 8.54
CA ALA A 66 -11.45 0.88 9.94
C ALA A 66 -10.52 1.61 10.94
N PRO A 67 -9.18 1.46 10.89
CA PRO A 67 -8.30 2.18 11.82
C PRO A 67 -8.36 3.70 11.66
N PHE A 68 -8.61 4.20 10.45
CA PHE A 68 -8.73 5.64 10.18
C PHE A 68 -10.13 6.18 10.53
N ALA A 69 -11.16 5.34 10.48
CA ALA A 69 -12.51 5.69 10.90
C ALA A 69 -12.62 5.92 12.42
N LEU A 70 -11.73 5.32 13.21
CA LEU A 70 -11.63 5.53 14.66
C LEU A 70 -11.06 6.91 15.04
N LEU A 71 -10.44 7.61 14.10
CA LEU A 71 -9.92 8.96 14.35
C LEU A 71 -11.09 9.94 14.55
N PRO A 72 -10.93 10.96 15.42
CA PRO A 72 -11.95 11.97 15.61
C PRO A 72 -12.24 12.69 14.27
N GLY A 73 -13.51 12.64 13.85
CA GLY A 73 -13.94 13.17 12.56
C GLY A 73 -13.68 12.25 11.36
N GLY A 74 -13.20 11.01 11.55
CA GLY A 74 -12.91 10.06 10.47
C GLY A 74 -14.14 9.72 9.61
N GLY A 75 -15.32 9.63 10.23
CA GLY A 75 -16.60 9.44 9.53
C GLY A 75 -17.16 10.69 8.85
N ARG A 76 -16.48 11.85 8.93
CA ARG A 76 -16.96 13.07 8.28
C ARG A 76 -16.87 12.92 6.76
N VAL A 77 -18.02 12.99 6.11
CA VAL A 77 -18.11 13.05 4.64
C VAL A 77 -17.58 14.41 4.18
N LEU A 78 -16.67 14.39 3.21
CA LEU A 78 -16.05 15.60 2.65
C LEU A 78 -16.54 15.87 1.23
N VAL A 79 -16.51 14.88 0.35
CA VAL A 79 -16.89 15.02 -1.07
C VAL A 79 -17.68 13.78 -1.51
N ALA A 80 -18.89 13.98 -2.06
CA ALA A 80 -19.82 12.90 -2.44
C ALA A 80 -20.07 11.93 -1.26
N ALA A 81 -19.51 10.71 -1.31
CA ALA A 81 -19.53 9.73 -0.23
C ALA A 81 -18.15 9.46 0.40
N ILE A 82 -17.12 10.21 -0.01
CA ILE A 82 -15.74 10.05 0.46
C ILE A 82 -15.61 10.66 1.86
N THR A 83 -15.15 9.85 2.81
CA THR A 83 -14.91 10.27 4.19
C THR A 83 -13.48 10.74 4.42
N LEU A 84 -13.25 11.46 5.53
CA LEU A 84 -11.91 11.83 5.98
C LEU A 84 -11.01 10.59 6.18
N ALA A 85 -11.58 9.49 6.65
CA ALA A 85 -10.87 8.23 6.81
C ALA A 85 -10.35 7.69 5.46
N ASP A 86 -11.18 7.73 4.41
CA ASP A 86 -10.79 7.27 3.07
C ASP A 86 -9.65 8.12 2.49
N LEU A 87 -9.71 9.45 2.66
CA LEU A 87 -8.64 10.35 2.24
C LEU A 87 -7.36 10.17 3.03
N THR A 88 -7.46 9.89 4.34
CA THR A 88 -6.29 9.64 5.18
C THR A 88 -5.60 8.35 4.77
N LEU A 89 -6.37 7.28 4.51
CA LEU A 89 -5.85 6.03 3.98
C LEU A 89 -5.13 6.25 2.63
N ALA A 90 -5.75 6.99 1.71
CA ALA A 90 -5.15 7.33 0.42
C ALA A 90 -3.83 8.10 0.58
N ALA A 91 -3.80 9.09 1.47
CA ALA A 91 -2.61 9.88 1.76
C ALA A 91 -1.48 9.01 2.32
N VAL A 92 -1.77 8.11 3.26
CA VAL A 92 -0.79 7.17 3.80
C VAL A 92 -0.23 6.27 2.70
N MET A 93 -1.09 5.71 1.84
CA MET A 93 -0.64 4.91 0.71
C MET A 93 0.24 5.72 -0.25
N LEU A 94 -0.05 6.99 -0.53
CA LEU A 94 0.82 7.79 -1.39
C LEU A 94 2.14 8.17 -0.71
N LEU A 95 2.11 8.48 0.58
CA LEU A 95 3.27 8.94 1.34
C LEU A 95 4.34 7.87 1.51
N VAL A 96 3.96 6.59 1.65
CA VAL A 96 4.93 5.49 1.82
C VAL A 96 5.94 5.39 0.67
N PRO A 97 5.55 5.26 -0.61
CA PRO A 97 6.48 5.20 -1.72
C PRO A 97 7.20 6.55 -1.94
N LEU A 98 6.51 7.68 -1.74
CA LEU A 98 7.13 9.01 -1.82
C LEU A 98 8.28 9.17 -0.81
N TRP A 99 8.05 8.76 0.45
CA TRP A 99 9.07 8.77 1.49
C TRP A 99 10.23 7.83 1.17
N LEU A 100 9.94 6.64 0.65
CA LEU A 100 10.97 5.68 0.23
C LEU A 100 11.87 6.28 -0.86
N VAL A 101 11.26 6.89 -1.90
CA VAL A 101 11.99 7.56 -2.98
C VAL A 101 12.81 8.74 -2.45
N ALA A 102 12.21 9.60 -1.63
CA ALA A 102 12.87 10.76 -1.05
C ALA A 102 14.13 10.38 -0.24
N ARG A 103 14.07 9.26 0.52
CA ARG A 103 15.22 8.76 1.27
C ARG A 103 16.36 8.31 0.36
N HIS A 104 16.05 7.68 -0.78
CA HIS A 104 17.07 7.24 -1.74
C HIS A 104 17.74 8.43 -2.45
N VAL A 105 16.97 9.49 -2.77
CA VAL A 105 17.53 10.72 -3.37
C VAL A 105 18.51 11.38 -2.41
N ARG A 106 18.16 11.51 -1.12
CA ARG A 106 19.04 12.13 -0.10
C ARG A 106 20.37 11.38 0.11
N GLN A 107 20.42 10.08 -0.14
CA GLN A 107 21.65 9.29 0.04
C GLN A 107 22.64 9.41 -1.14
N ARG A 108 22.21 10.00 -2.27
CA ARG A 108 23.02 10.12 -3.49
C ARG A 108 23.50 11.55 -3.79
N GLY A 109 23.03 12.54 -3.04
CA GLY A 109 23.46 13.94 -3.14
C GLY A 109 24.28 14.32 -1.92
#